data_AF-D7SFP4-F1
#
_entry.id   AF-D7SFP4-F1
#
_cell.length_a   1.000
_cell.length_b   1.000
_cell.length_c   1.000
_cell.angle_alpha   90.00
_cell.angle_beta   90.00
_cell.angle_gamma   90.00
#
_symmetry.space_group_name_H-M   'P 1'
#
loop_
_entity.id
_entity.type
_entity.pdbx_description
1 polymer ?
#
loop_
_entity_poly.entity_id
_entity_poly.type
_entity_poly.pdbx_seq_one_letter_code
_entity_poly.pdbx_strand_id
1 'polypeptide(L)'
;MIEDLEAACQFNLFEAPNKTFYKVDFIDAIELIRRGSVHLKKGFAYFPFDDLVTILVTKMKNNMMAAMARSFKHLAILEEEGRLLPRLSLLSNNAYSGKDYNGEQPDGSIIVTRHMIDKLSRRSFAPCMKQMHNHLRVNHHLKYGARRQYGLFLKGIGLSLDEAIAMMRDEFTKKITSDKFDKEYGYNIRYMYGKEGRRVAQTAMSCATIILRNPPSAVDCHGCPFRHSEKQVLKQKLGSDAILKKEQIERIAELAELNQYDKACTRYFEFMHNLEEGGLGQLITHPNQFYEESQKIVAERIAAKQESQEAPAPKIEKMDTE
;
A
#
# COMPACT_ATOMS: atom_id res chain seq x y z
N MET A 1 -33.54 38.78 -14.95
CA MET A 1 -32.70 38.11 -13.93
C MET A 1 -32.77 36.60 -14.09
N ILE A 2 -33.96 35.97 -14.05
CA ILE A 2 -34.08 34.52 -14.26
C ILE A 2 -33.72 34.13 -15.70
N GLU A 3 -34.19 34.86 -16.70
CA GLU A 3 -33.79 34.68 -18.12
C GLU A 3 -32.28 34.88 -18.34
N ASP A 4 -31.69 35.88 -17.67
CA ASP A 4 -30.24 36.12 -17.75
C ASP A 4 -29.41 35.02 -17.07
N LEU A 5 -29.96 34.42 -16.01
CA LEU A 5 -29.39 33.27 -15.31
C LEU A 5 -29.51 32.01 -16.17
N GLU A 6 -30.65 31.82 -16.84
CA GLU A 6 -30.90 30.72 -17.76
C GLU A 6 -29.87 30.72 -18.89
N ALA A 7 -29.69 31.86 -19.55
CA ALA A 7 -28.75 32.01 -20.65
C ALA A 7 -27.28 31.78 -20.22
N ALA A 8 -26.92 32.22 -19.01
CA ALA A 8 -25.54 32.12 -18.52
C ALA A 8 -25.22 30.76 -17.87
N CYS A 9 -26.16 30.15 -17.15
CA CYS A 9 -25.94 28.93 -16.38
C CYS A 9 -26.49 27.68 -17.08
N GLN A 10 -27.08 27.82 -18.27
CA GLN A 10 -27.56 26.73 -19.14
C GLN A 10 -28.47 25.70 -18.44
N PHE A 11 -29.43 26.18 -17.64
CA PHE A 11 -30.47 25.33 -17.03
C PHE A 11 -31.84 25.64 -17.64
N ASN A 12 -32.81 24.72 -17.52
CA ASN A 12 -34.16 24.96 -18.03
C ASN A 12 -34.97 25.87 -17.09
N LEU A 13 -35.67 26.88 -17.61
CA LEU A 13 -36.59 27.75 -16.86
C LEU A 13 -37.56 27.00 -15.92
N PHE A 14 -38.02 25.80 -16.30
CA PHE A 14 -38.90 24.96 -15.47
C PHE A 14 -38.23 24.45 -14.17
N GLU A 15 -36.90 24.40 -14.12
CA GLU A 15 -36.13 23.99 -12.94
C GLU A 15 -35.77 25.17 -12.03
N ALA A 16 -35.94 26.40 -12.50
CA ALA A 16 -35.60 27.63 -11.77
C ALA A 16 -36.21 27.72 -10.36
N PRO A 17 -37.49 27.35 -10.12
CA PRO A 17 -38.11 27.47 -8.79
C PRO A 17 -37.47 26.53 -7.75
N ASN A 18 -36.89 25.42 -8.19
CA ASN A 18 -36.30 24.40 -7.34
C ASN A 18 -34.78 24.53 -7.21
N LYS A 19 -34.15 25.44 -7.96
CA LYS A 19 -32.70 25.66 -7.94
C LYS A 19 -32.33 26.83 -7.04
N THR A 20 -31.37 26.60 -6.14
CA THR A 20 -30.79 27.65 -5.29
C THR A 20 -29.62 28.30 -6.01
N PHE A 21 -29.65 29.63 -6.12
CA PHE A 21 -28.57 30.42 -6.70
C PHE A 21 -27.79 31.13 -5.61
N TYR A 22 -26.48 31.19 -5.81
CA TYR A 22 -25.53 31.83 -4.91
C TYR A 22 -24.92 33.06 -5.58
N LYS A 23 -24.40 33.96 -4.76
CA LYS A 23 -23.79 35.21 -5.19
C LYS A 23 -22.43 35.37 -4.53
N VAL A 24 -21.40 35.63 -5.33
CA VAL A 24 -20.04 35.95 -4.85
C VAL A 24 -19.46 37.12 -5.62
N ASP A 25 -18.40 37.73 -5.09
CA ASP A 25 -17.60 38.70 -5.83
C ASP A 25 -17.04 38.04 -7.09
N PHE A 26 -17.08 38.73 -8.23
CA PHE A 26 -16.68 38.14 -9.51
C PHE A 26 -15.20 37.65 -9.50
N ILE A 27 -14.36 38.26 -8.67
CA ILE A 27 -12.95 37.86 -8.46
C ILE A 27 -12.85 36.43 -7.91
N ASP A 28 -13.79 36.02 -7.05
CA ASP A 28 -13.80 34.67 -6.47
C ASP A 28 -14.31 33.61 -7.46
N ALA A 29 -14.92 34.03 -8.58
CA ALA A 29 -15.56 33.15 -9.57
C ALA A 29 -14.88 33.18 -10.96
N ILE A 30 -13.62 33.63 -11.06
CA ILE A 30 -12.88 33.79 -12.33
C ILE A 30 -12.92 32.53 -13.20
N GLU A 31 -12.78 31.35 -12.60
CA GLU A 31 -12.78 30.10 -13.37
C GLU A 31 -14.13 29.83 -14.04
N LEU A 32 -15.24 30.08 -13.35
CA LEU A 32 -16.58 29.90 -13.88
C LEU A 32 -16.94 31.00 -14.90
N ILE A 33 -16.46 32.23 -14.67
CA ILE A 33 -16.56 33.33 -15.64
C ILE A 33 -15.87 32.95 -16.95
N ARG A 34 -14.67 32.37 -16.88
CA ARG A 34 -13.92 31.94 -18.07
C ARG A 34 -14.66 30.86 -18.86
N ARG A 35 -15.41 29.99 -18.19
CA ARG A 35 -16.25 28.96 -18.83
C ARG A 35 -17.56 29.52 -19.38
N GLY A 36 -17.90 30.77 -19.04
CA GLY A 36 -19.16 31.41 -19.41
C GLY A 36 -20.36 30.81 -18.67
N SER A 37 -20.17 30.18 -17.51
CA SER A 37 -21.20 29.43 -16.79
C SER A 37 -21.87 30.22 -15.65
N VAL A 38 -21.69 31.54 -15.61
CA VAL A 38 -22.20 32.41 -14.52
C VAL A 38 -22.76 33.71 -15.06
N HIS A 39 -23.81 34.20 -14.41
CA HIS A 39 -24.36 35.52 -14.72
C HIS A 39 -23.59 36.59 -13.95
N LEU A 40 -23.11 37.63 -14.63
CA LEU A 40 -22.40 38.76 -14.03
C LEU A 40 -23.29 39.99 -13.93
N LYS A 41 -23.43 40.55 -12.73
CA LYS A 41 -24.20 41.78 -12.53
C LYS A 41 -23.68 42.60 -11.36
N LYS A 42 -23.36 43.87 -11.63
CA LYS A 42 -22.88 44.87 -10.65
C LYS A 42 -21.68 44.38 -9.82
N GLY A 43 -20.70 43.75 -10.45
CA GLY A 43 -19.49 43.23 -9.78
C GLY A 43 -19.66 41.86 -9.11
N PHE A 44 -20.83 41.22 -9.23
CA PHE A 44 -21.08 39.92 -8.63
C PHE A 44 -21.35 38.86 -9.68
N ALA A 45 -20.89 37.64 -9.40
CA ALA A 45 -21.20 36.43 -10.15
C ALA A 45 -22.32 35.66 -9.44
N TYR A 46 -23.30 35.21 -10.23
CA TYR A 46 -24.43 34.41 -9.80
C TYR A 46 -24.38 33.04 -10.48
N PHE A 47 -24.52 31.98 -9.70
CA PHE A 47 -24.27 30.60 -10.15
C PHE A 47 -25.12 29.59 -9.34
N PRO A 48 -25.39 28.38 -9.87
CA PRO A 48 -26.16 27.34 -9.19
C PRO A 48 -25.34 26.61 -8.10
N PHE A 49 -26.00 25.85 -7.23
CA PHE A 49 -25.34 25.07 -6.17
C PHE A 49 -24.24 24.13 -6.69
N ASP A 50 -24.42 23.52 -7.86
CA ASP A 50 -23.47 22.57 -8.43
C ASP A 50 -22.07 23.17 -8.64
N ASP A 51 -22.01 24.48 -8.91
CA ASP A 51 -20.77 25.22 -9.12
C ASP A 51 -20.15 25.78 -7.82
N LEU A 52 -20.86 25.70 -6.69
CA LEU A 52 -20.37 26.19 -5.40
C LEU A 52 -19.11 25.46 -4.94
N VAL A 53 -19.03 24.15 -5.19
CA VAL A 53 -17.86 23.33 -4.86
C VAL A 53 -16.62 23.87 -5.58
N THR A 54 -16.74 24.26 -6.85
CA THR A 54 -15.63 24.82 -7.65
C THR A 54 -15.08 26.11 -7.03
N ILE A 55 -15.96 27.03 -6.61
CA ILE A 55 -15.56 28.27 -5.94
C ILE A 55 -14.93 28.00 -4.58
N LEU A 56 -15.54 27.13 -3.76
CA LEU A 56 -15.03 26.79 -2.43
C LEU A 56 -13.65 26.13 -2.50
N VAL A 57 -13.45 25.17 -3.41
CA VAL A 57 -12.15 24.50 -3.61
C VAL A 57 -11.09 25.52 -4.04
N THR A 58 -11.43 26.43 -4.95
CA THR A 58 -10.52 27.49 -5.41
C THR A 58 -10.12 28.41 -4.25
N LYS A 59 -11.09 28.90 -3.49
CA LYS A 59 -10.85 29.80 -2.35
C LYS A 59 -10.06 29.11 -1.23
N MET A 60 -10.40 27.86 -0.93
CA MET A 60 -9.67 27.04 0.04
C MET A 60 -8.21 26.83 -0.41
N LYS A 61 -7.98 26.46 -1.67
CA LYS A 61 -6.63 26.27 -2.22
C LYS A 61 -5.80 27.54 -2.12
N ASN A 62 -6.36 28.69 -2.50
CA ASN A 62 -5.67 29.98 -2.40
C ASN A 62 -5.34 30.35 -0.96
N ASN A 63 -6.30 30.15 -0.04
CA ASN A 63 -6.09 30.38 1.39
C ASN A 63 -5.00 29.47 1.97
N MET A 64 -5.01 28.18 1.61
CA MET A 64 -4.00 27.21 2.04
C MET A 64 -2.62 27.57 1.50
N MET A 65 -2.49 27.91 0.21
CA MET A 65 -1.21 28.31 -0.39
C MET A 65 -0.66 29.57 0.27
N ALA A 66 -1.50 30.59 0.48
CA ALA A 66 -1.10 31.82 1.14
C ALA A 66 -0.72 31.59 2.61
N ALA A 67 -1.46 30.73 3.33
CA ALA A 67 -1.12 30.34 4.70
C ALA A 67 0.20 29.58 4.76
N MET A 68 0.41 28.59 3.89
CA MET A 68 1.66 27.83 3.81
C MET A 68 2.86 28.72 3.49
N ALA A 69 2.72 29.66 2.55
CA ALA A 69 3.78 30.62 2.23
C ALA A 69 4.13 31.52 3.43
N ARG A 70 3.12 32.00 4.18
CA ARG A 70 3.35 32.73 5.43
C ARG A 70 4.03 31.86 6.47
N SER A 71 3.53 30.65 6.71
CA SER A 71 4.11 29.70 7.67
C SER A 71 5.57 29.37 7.34
N PHE A 72 5.90 29.16 6.07
CA PHE A 72 7.27 28.92 5.64
C PHE A 72 8.18 30.13 5.92
N LYS A 73 7.71 31.35 5.62
CA LYS A 73 8.45 32.58 5.95
C LYS A 73 8.65 32.75 7.46
N HIS A 74 7.64 32.44 8.26
CA HIS A 74 7.75 32.49 9.73
C HIS A 74 8.69 31.41 10.29
N LEU A 75 8.79 30.25 9.64
CA LEU A 75 9.71 29.18 10.05
C LEU A 75 11.18 29.65 10.03
N ALA A 76 11.56 30.40 8.99
CA ALA A 76 12.89 31.00 8.87
C ALA A 76 13.16 32.05 9.95
N ILE A 77 12.15 32.89 10.26
CA ILE A 77 12.26 33.94 11.29
C ILE A 77 12.43 33.34 12.70
N LEU A 78 11.76 32.23 12.98
CA LEU A 78 11.84 31.56 14.28
C LEU A 78 13.15 30.79 14.47
N GLU A 79 13.99 30.66 13.44
CA GLU A 79 15.22 29.85 13.43
C GLU A 79 14.98 28.38 13.83
N GLU A 80 13.73 27.92 13.72
CA GLU A 80 13.29 26.58 14.11
C GLU A 80 13.49 25.55 12.99
N GLU A 81 14.04 25.96 11.86
CA GLU A 81 14.29 25.12 10.68
C GLU A 81 15.07 23.85 11.04
N GLY A 82 16.15 24.01 11.81
CA GLY A 82 17.00 22.89 12.25
C GLY A 82 16.28 21.88 13.14
N ARG A 83 15.25 22.28 13.88
CA ARG A 83 14.47 21.39 14.76
C ARG A 83 13.23 20.82 14.05
N LEU A 84 12.54 21.64 13.26
CA LEU A 84 11.24 21.32 12.68
C LEU A 84 11.34 20.66 11.31
N LEU A 85 12.23 21.11 10.41
CA LEU A 85 12.33 20.52 9.06
C LEU A 85 12.70 19.03 9.07
N PRO A 86 13.64 18.54 9.92
CA PRO A 86 13.90 17.11 10.00
C PRO A 86 12.69 16.31 10.47
N ARG A 87 11.87 16.86 11.39
CA ARG A 87 10.66 16.21 11.90
C ARG A 87 9.53 16.22 10.89
N LEU A 88 9.35 17.33 10.17
CA LEU A 88 8.36 17.45 9.10
C LEU A 88 8.71 16.55 7.90
N SER A 89 9.99 16.51 7.52
CA SER A 89 10.51 15.57 6.52
C SER A 89 10.30 14.12 6.97
N LEU A 90 10.51 13.82 8.26
CA LEU A 90 10.18 12.51 8.80
C LEU A 90 8.69 12.22 8.71
N LEU A 91 7.82 13.16 9.06
CA LEU A 91 6.36 12.98 8.99
C LEU A 91 5.88 12.81 7.56
N SER A 92 6.40 13.57 6.59
CA SER A 92 6.03 13.42 5.18
C SER A 92 6.55 12.12 4.58
N ASN A 93 7.76 11.70 4.96
CA ASN A 93 8.44 10.54 4.40
C ASN A 93 8.13 9.23 5.15
N ASN A 94 7.64 9.31 6.39
CA ASN A 94 7.17 8.19 7.20
C ASN A 94 5.67 8.34 7.54
N ALA A 95 4.85 8.93 6.66
CA ALA A 95 3.40 9.05 6.79
C ALA A 95 2.65 7.70 6.73
N TYR A 96 3.21 6.65 7.33
CA TYR A 96 2.50 5.41 7.55
C TYR A 96 1.61 5.59 8.79
N SER A 97 0.33 5.84 8.55
CA SER A 97 -0.71 5.91 9.59
C SER A 97 -1.44 4.57 9.78
N GLY A 98 -0.90 3.48 9.21
CA GLY A 98 -1.50 2.15 9.30
C GLY A 98 -1.12 1.40 10.58
N LYS A 99 -1.64 0.17 10.70
CA LYS A 99 -1.38 -0.77 11.80
C LYS A 99 0.10 -1.10 11.93
N ASP A 100 0.63 -1.12 13.16
CA ASP A 100 1.97 -1.64 13.44
C ASP A 100 1.94 -3.17 13.52
N TYR A 101 2.91 -3.82 12.87
CA TYR A 101 3.01 -5.28 12.85
C TYR A 101 4.17 -5.75 13.73
N ASN A 102 3.84 -6.12 14.97
CA ASN A 102 4.80 -6.57 15.98
C ASN A 102 4.84 -8.09 16.18
N GLY A 103 4.05 -8.85 15.42
CA GLY A 103 3.94 -10.30 15.57
C GLY A 103 2.86 -10.74 16.57
N GLU A 104 2.04 -9.81 17.05
CA GLU A 104 0.81 -10.10 17.77
C GLU A 104 -0.17 -10.75 16.79
N GLN A 105 -0.51 -12.02 17.03
CA GLN A 105 -1.55 -12.70 16.29
C GLN A 105 -2.83 -12.78 17.14
N PRO A 106 -4.03 -12.65 16.54
CA PRO A 106 -5.28 -12.83 17.24
C PRO A 106 -5.42 -14.26 17.76
N ASP A 107 -6.14 -14.43 18.87
CA ASP A 107 -6.33 -15.74 19.49
C ASP A 107 -7.00 -16.72 18.51
N GLY A 108 -6.44 -17.93 18.38
CA GLY A 108 -6.89 -18.95 17.42
C GLY A 108 -6.30 -18.87 16.00
N SER A 109 -5.35 -17.97 15.72
CA SER A 109 -4.64 -17.95 14.45
C SER A 109 -3.69 -19.14 14.27
N ILE A 110 -3.43 -19.52 13.02
CA ILE A 110 -2.50 -20.60 12.70
C ILE A 110 -1.07 -20.17 13.04
N ILE A 111 -0.42 -20.93 13.91
CA ILE A 111 1.00 -20.74 14.26
C ILE A 111 1.84 -20.92 13.00
N VAL A 112 2.55 -19.86 12.60
CA VAL A 112 3.42 -19.88 11.43
C VAL A 112 4.74 -20.56 11.80
N THR A 113 5.08 -21.65 11.09
CA THR A 113 6.33 -22.40 11.27
C THR A 113 7.25 -22.25 10.06
N ARG A 114 8.55 -22.54 10.23
CA ARG A 114 9.55 -22.41 9.14
C ARG A 114 9.23 -23.25 7.90
N HIS A 115 8.57 -24.39 8.09
CA HIS A 115 8.18 -25.31 7.01
C HIS A 115 7.03 -24.76 6.15
N MET A 116 6.22 -23.85 6.69
CA MET A 116 5.12 -23.22 5.94
C MET A 116 5.59 -22.08 5.04
N ILE A 117 6.75 -21.49 5.32
CA ILE A 117 7.21 -20.25 4.68
C ILE A 117 7.35 -20.39 3.17
N ASP A 118 7.83 -21.53 2.66
CA ASP A 118 7.99 -21.72 1.20
C ASP A 118 6.63 -21.66 0.47
N LYS A 119 5.58 -22.24 1.07
CA LYS A 119 4.22 -22.19 0.54
C LYS A 119 3.63 -20.79 0.66
N LEU A 120 3.82 -20.13 1.81
CA LEU A 120 3.37 -18.76 2.05
C LEU A 120 4.06 -17.77 1.10
N SER A 121 5.34 -17.97 0.79
CA SER A 121 6.09 -17.10 -0.12
C SER A 121 5.53 -17.10 -1.54
N ARG A 122 4.94 -18.20 -1.99
CA ARG A 122 4.34 -18.28 -3.33
C ARG A 122 2.94 -17.67 -3.38
N ARG A 123 2.16 -17.81 -2.30
CA ARG A 123 0.74 -17.48 -2.26
C ARG A 123 0.43 -16.09 -1.67
N SER A 124 1.27 -15.60 -0.77
CA SER A 124 0.90 -14.51 0.14
C SER A 124 1.99 -13.51 0.46
N PHE A 125 3.18 -13.64 -0.13
CA PHE A 125 4.23 -12.62 0.05
C PHE A 125 4.16 -11.59 -1.07
N ALA A 126 4.27 -10.32 -0.67
CA ALA A 126 4.51 -9.23 -1.60
C ALA A 126 5.83 -9.46 -2.38
N PRO A 127 6.00 -8.89 -3.59
CA PRO A 127 7.20 -9.09 -4.41
C PRO A 127 8.52 -8.80 -3.70
N CYS A 128 8.54 -7.80 -2.81
CA CYS A 128 9.74 -7.48 -2.03
C CYS A 128 10.17 -8.64 -1.11
N MET A 129 9.23 -9.27 -0.42
CA MET A 129 9.51 -10.38 0.50
C MET A 129 9.79 -11.67 -0.26
N LYS A 130 9.05 -11.91 -1.35
CA LYS A 130 9.25 -13.05 -2.24
C LYS A 130 10.64 -13.05 -2.89
N GLN A 131 11.13 -11.89 -3.32
CA GLN A 131 12.49 -11.74 -3.84
C GLN A 131 13.55 -12.15 -2.81
N MET A 132 13.43 -11.68 -1.57
CA MET A 132 14.37 -12.02 -0.51
C MET A 132 14.28 -13.50 -0.11
N HIS A 133 13.08 -14.07 -0.08
CA HIS A 133 12.88 -15.49 0.17
C HIS A 133 13.56 -16.36 -0.91
N ASN A 134 13.33 -16.06 -2.19
CA ASN A 134 13.97 -16.77 -3.29
C ASN A 134 15.49 -16.63 -3.25
N HIS A 135 15.99 -15.42 -2.98
CA HIS A 135 17.43 -15.19 -2.84
C HIS A 135 18.02 -15.98 -1.67
N LEU A 136 17.32 -16.07 -0.54
CA LEU A 136 17.73 -16.85 0.62
C LEU A 136 17.88 -18.35 0.25
N ARG A 137 16.88 -18.90 -0.46
CA ARG A 137 16.88 -20.32 -0.87
C ARG A 137 17.92 -20.66 -1.93
N VAL A 138 18.24 -19.72 -2.84
CA VAL A 138 19.24 -19.94 -3.90
C VAL A 138 20.66 -19.71 -3.39
N ASN A 139 20.88 -18.62 -2.66
CA ASN A 139 22.23 -18.19 -2.28
C ASN A 139 22.63 -18.67 -0.88
N HIS A 140 21.71 -19.28 -0.12
CA HIS A 140 21.94 -19.74 1.25
C HIS A 140 22.47 -18.63 2.18
N HIS A 141 22.16 -17.37 1.84
CA HIS A 141 22.63 -16.18 2.56
C HIS A 141 21.80 -14.94 2.20
N LEU A 142 21.73 -14.00 3.15
CA LEU A 142 21.18 -12.66 2.95
C LEU A 142 22.13 -11.63 3.56
N LYS A 143 22.28 -10.49 2.88
CA LYS A 143 23.01 -9.31 3.39
C LYS A 143 22.22 -8.57 4.47
N TYR A 144 22.88 -7.67 5.20
CA TYR A 144 22.31 -7.01 6.37
C TYR A 144 20.95 -6.34 6.11
N GLY A 145 20.82 -5.54 5.03
CA GLY A 145 19.57 -4.88 4.69
C GLY A 145 18.42 -5.87 4.44
N ALA A 146 18.71 -6.97 3.75
CA ALA A 146 17.73 -8.03 3.48
C ALA A 146 17.38 -8.84 4.72
N ARG A 147 18.37 -9.21 5.56
CA ARG A 147 18.12 -9.88 6.85
C ARG A 147 17.19 -9.06 7.72
N ARG A 148 17.39 -7.74 7.76
CA ARG A 148 16.54 -6.83 8.54
C ARG A 148 15.13 -6.71 7.95
N GLN A 149 14.99 -6.46 6.65
CA GLN A 149 13.67 -6.32 6.02
C GLN A 149 12.85 -7.61 6.06
N TYR A 150 13.47 -8.72 5.70
CA TYR A 150 12.79 -10.01 5.69
C TYR A 150 12.57 -10.56 7.10
N GLY A 151 13.56 -10.43 8.00
CA GLY A 151 13.45 -10.90 9.39
C GLY A 151 12.34 -10.18 10.17
N LEU A 152 12.24 -8.85 10.04
CA LEU A 152 11.17 -8.08 10.69
C LEU A 152 9.79 -8.38 10.08
N PHE A 153 9.72 -8.63 8.77
CA PHE A 153 8.49 -9.09 8.12
C PHE A 153 8.05 -10.46 8.66
N LEU A 154 8.98 -11.43 8.75
CA LEU A 154 8.70 -12.77 9.27
C LEU A 154 8.22 -12.74 10.73
N LYS A 155 8.85 -11.91 11.56
CA LYS A 155 8.35 -11.62 12.91
C LYS A 155 6.93 -11.06 12.85
N GLY A 156 6.69 -10.07 11.99
CA GLY A 156 5.39 -9.40 11.87
C GLY A 156 4.26 -10.32 11.41
N ILE A 157 4.55 -11.40 10.67
CA ILE A 157 3.54 -12.43 10.32
C ILE A 157 3.38 -13.49 11.42
N GLY A 158 4.14 -13.40 12.53
CA GLY A 158 4.03 -14.28 13.70
C GLY A 158 5.00 -15.47 13.72
N LEU A 159 6.07 -15.46 12.92
CA LEU A 159 7.13 -16.48 13.08
C LEU A 159 7.80 -16.29 14.44
N SER A 160 7.89 -17.36 15.24
CA SER A 160 8.51 -17.30 16.56
C SER A 160 10.03 -17.09 16.45
N LEU A 161 10.65 -16.61 17.54
CA LEU A 161 12.11 -16.43 17.59
C LEU A 161 12.85 -17.74 17.32
N ASP A 162 12.40 -18.83 17.93
CA ASP A 162 13.06 -20.14 17.82
C ASP A 162 12.94 -20.67 16.39
N GLU A 163 11.76 -20.54 15.77
CA GLU A 163 11.54 -20.92 14.37
C GLU A 163 12.35 -20.04 13.40
N ALA A 164 12.48 -18.74 13.68
CA ALA A 164 13.28 -17.83 12.88
C ALA A 164 14.78 -18.14 12.97
N ILE A 165 15.30 -18.43 14.16
CA ILE A 165 16.70 -18.86 14.36
C ILE A 165 16.93 -20.19 13.64
N ALA A 166 16.04 -21.18 13.83
CA ALA A 166 16.15 -22.48 13.18
C ALA A 166 16.14 -22.34 11.65
N MET A 167 15.19 -21.57 11.09
CA MET A 167 15.12 -21.33 9.65
C MET A 167 16.41 -20.70 9.08
N MET A 168 16.91 -19.66 9.74
CA MET A 168 18.10 -18.94 9.28
C MET A 168 19.37 -19.80 9.45
N ARG A 169 19.44 -20.58 10.54
CA ARG A 169 20.53 -21.53 10.77
C ARG A 169 20.53 -22.61 9.70
N ASP A 170 19.42 -23.32 9.51
CA ASP A 170 19.26 -24.40 8.51
C ASP A 170 19.69 -23.95 7.11
N GLU A 171 19.39 -22.69 6.76
CA GLU A 171 19.75 -22.17 5.45
C GLU A 171 21.21 -21.70 5.37
N PHE A 172 21.70 -20.94 6.36
CA PHE A 172 23.05 -20.38 6.32
C PHE A 172 24.12 -21.46 6.51
N THR A 173 23.83 -22.52 7.27
CA THR A 173 24.80 -23.58 7.52
C THR A 173 25.13 -24.43 6.30
N LYS A 174 24.42 -24.22 5.18
CA LYS A 174 24.82 -24.76 3.87
C LYS A 174 26.10 -24.13 3.32
N LYS A 175 26.50 -22.94 3.83
CA LYS A 175 27.72 -22.22 3.44
C LYS A 175 28.67 -21.91 4.59
N ILE A 176 28.18 -21.85 5.83
CA ILE A 176 28.98 -21.56 7.02
C ILE A 176 28.78 -22.64 8.09
N THR A 177 29.64 -22.67 9.11
CA THR A 177 29.44 -23.60 10.24
C THR A 177 28.39 -23.07 11.21
N SER A 178 27.77 -23.96 12.00
CA SER A 178 26.80 -23.56 13.04
C SER A 178 27.41 -22.56 14.03
N ASP A 179 28.64 -22.80 14.48
CA ASP A 179 29.35 -21.91 15.40
C ASP A 179 29.54 -20.50 14.83
N LYS A 180 29.85 -20.41 13.53
CA LYS A 180 29.98 -19.13 12.84
C LYS A 180 28.63 -18.44 12.74
N PHE A 181 27.56 -19.18 12.49
CA PHE A 181 26.21 -18.65 12.45
C PHE A 181 25.81 -18.01 13.80
N ASP A 182 26.02 -18.74 14.90
CA ASP A 182 25.63 -18.29 16.23
C ASP A 182 26.39 -17.02 16.67
N LYS A 183 27.68 -16.94 16.32
CA LYS A 183 28.53 -15.77 16.60
C LYS A 183 28.15 -14.55 15.75
N GLU A 184 27.92 -14.71 14.45
CA GLU A 184 27.75 -13.58 13.53
C GLU A 184 26.30 -13.12 13.36
N TYR A 185 25.32 -14.02 13.50
CA TYR A 185 23.92 -13.74 13.13
C TYR A 185 22.94 -13.91 14.28
N GLY A 186 23.19 -14.84 15.21
CA GLY A 186 22.26 -15.16 16.30
C GLY A 186 21.87 -13.95 17.14
N TYR A 187 22.84 -13.10 17.49
CA TYR A 187 22.59 -11.86 18.23
C TYR A 187 21.65 -10.91 17.49
N ASN A 188 21.85 -10.71 16.18
CA ASN A 188 21.02 -9.78 15.39
C ASN A 188 19.56 -10.25 15.32
N ILE A 189 19.34 -11.56 15.19
CA ILE A 189 17.99 -12.13 15.18
C ILE A 189 17.32 -11.89 16.54
N ARG A 190 17.97 -12.23 17.66
CA ARG A 190 17.42 -11.97 19.00
C ARG A 190 17.14 -10.49 19.27
N TYR A 191 17.99 -9.60 18.74
CA TYR A 191 17.80 -8.16 18.83
C TYR A 191 16.52 -7.69 18.11
N MET A 192 16.22 -8.20 16.92
CA MET A 192 14.96 -7.86 16.21
C MET A 192 13.70 -8.23 17.02
N TYR A 193 13.77 -9.31 17.79
CA TYR A 193 12.69 -9.78 18.67
C TYR A 193 12.70 -9.12 20.07
N GLY A 194 13.60 -8.16 20.32
CA GLY A 194 13.67 -7.48 21.62
C GLY A 194 14.20 -8.35 22.75
N LYS A 195 14.97 -9.40 22.45
CA LYS A 195 15.64 -10.24 23.47
C LYS A 195 17.06 -9.79 23.79
N GLU A 196 17.57 -8.78 23.08
CA GLU A 196 18.90 -8.21 23.26
C GLU A 196 18.84 -6.67 23.34
N GLY A 197 19.93 -6.04 23.78
CA GLY A 197 20.06 -4.57 23.82
C GLY A 197 19.02 -3.91 24.74
N ARG A 198 18.29 -2.91 24.21
CA ARG A 198 17.23 -2.18 24.95
C ARG A 198 15.97 -3.00 25.23
N ARG A 199 15.92 -4.26 24.77
CA ARG A 199 14.77 -5.18 24.94
C ARG A 199 13.43 -4.65 24.40
N VAL A 200 13.50 -3.79 23.38
CA VAL A 200 12.34 -3.31 22.63
C VAL A 200 12.30 -4.05 21.30
N ALA A 201 11.20 -4.75 21.03
CA ALA A 201 11.04 -5.49 19.80
C ALA A 201 10.92 -4.51 18.62
N GLN A 202 11.62 -4.78 17.52
CA GLN A 202 11.64 -3.88 16.36
C GLN A 202 10.39 -4.08 15.49
N THR A 203 9.70 -3.00 15.15
CA THR A 203 8.50 -3.07 14.29
C THR A 203 8.87 -3.49 12.86
N ALA A 204 7.96 -4.22 12.21
CA ALA A 204 8.07 -4.49 10.78
C ALA A 204 8.11 -3.19 9.96
N MET A 205 8.79 -3.23 8.82
CA MET A 205 9.02 -2.03 8.01
C MET A 205 7.86 -1.78 7.04
N SER A 206 7.30 -0.56 7.10
CA SER A 206 6.29 -0.09 6.15
C SER A 206 6.84 0.07 4.73
N CYS A 207 5.95 0.10 3.73
CA CYS A 207 6.35 0.34 2.33
C CYS A 207 7.12 1.66 2.20
N ALA A 208 6.66 2.73 2.86
CA ALA A 208 7.34 4.02 2.87
C ALA A 208 8.77 3.91 3.41
N THR A 209 8.96 3.20 4.53
CA THR A 209 10.29 2.96 5.12
C THR A 209 11.20 2.19 4.15
N ILE A 210 10.67 1.15 3.51
CA ILE A 210 11.40 0.30 2.55
C ILE A 210 11.78 1.09 1.28
N ILE A 211 10.91 1.98 0.81
CA ILE A 211 11.10 2.76 -0.42
C ILE A 211 12.10 3.92 -0.19
N LEU A 212 12.07 4.56 0.98
CA LEU A 212 12.75 5.85 1.15
C LEU A 212 14.06 5.80 1.96
N ARG A 213 14.27 4.80 2.85
CA ARG A 213 15.38 4.89 3.83
C ARG A 213 16.68 4.21 3.45
N ASN A 214 16.63 2.99 2.90
CA ASN A 214 17.83 2.21 2.61
C ASN A 214 17.75 1.66 1.19
N PRO A 215 18.09 2.48 0.16
CA PRO A 215 18.06 2.02 -1.21
C PRO A 215 19.08 0.89 -1.41
N PRO A 216 18.70 -0.21 -2.08
CA PRO A 216 19.60 -1.35 -2.31
C PRO A 216 20.69 -1.00 -3.32
N SER A 217 21.88 -1.57 -3.13
CA SER A 217 22.94 -1.58 -4.15
C SER A 217 22.68 -2.70 -5.19
N ALA A 218 23.43 -2.72 -6.29
CA ALA A 218 23.29 -3.72 -7.38
C ALA A 218 23.38 -5.19 -6.91
N VAL A 219 24.09 -5.42 -5.79
CA VAL A 219 24.33 -6.74 -5.20
C VAL A 219 23.43 -7.05 -4.01
N ASP A 220 22.44 -6.18 -3.74
CA ASP A 220 21.48 -6.35 -2.66
C ASP A 220 20.13 -6.85 -3.19
N CYS A 221 19.43 -7.64 -2.37
CA CYS A 221 18.12 -8.18 -2.72
C CYS A 221 16.97 -7.58 -1.89
N HIS A 222 17.22 -6.53 -1.10
CA HIS A 222 16.20 -5.84 -0.30
C HIS A 222 15.58 -4.65 -1.06
N GLY A 223 14.67 -3.93 -0.41
CA GLY A 223 13.95 -2.80 -1.01
C GLY A 223 12.61 -3.19 -1.64
N CYS A 224 11.97 -2.23 -2.30
CA CYS A 224 10.74 -2.42 -3.07
C CYS A 224 11.09 -2.68 -4.56
N PRO A 225 10.69 -3.82 -5.16
CA PRO A 225 10.93 -4.09 -6.57
C PRO A 225 10.34 -3.04 -7.52
N PHE A 226 9.18 -2.48 -7.19
CA PHE A 226 8.53 -1.45 -8.01
C PHE A 226 9.28 -0.12 -8.04
N ARG A 227 10.14 0.15 -7.04
CA ARG A 227 10.98 1.35 -6.98
C ARG A 227 12.40 1.08 -7.47
N HIS A 228 12.99 -0.02 -7.02
CA HIS A 228 14.43 -0.25 -7.10
C HIS A 228 14.85 -1.24 -8.19
N SER A 229 13.90 -1.87 -8.90
CA SER A 229 14.21 -2.65 -10.10
C SER A 229 14.00 -1.80 -11.35
N GLU A 230 14.90 -1.93 -12.32
CA GLU A 230 14.69 -1.37 -13.65
C GLU A 230 13.46 -2.00 -14.33
N LYS A 231 12.81 -1.26 -15.23
CA LYS A 231 11.55 -1.69 -15.88
C LYS A 231 11.63 -3.08 -16.49
N GLN A 232 12.68 -3.37 -17.26
CA GLN A 232 12.84 -4.65 -17.95
C GLN A 232 13.02 -5.81 -16.96
N VAL A 233 13.85 -5.59 -15.94
CA VAL A 233 14.08 -6.56 -14.85
C VAL A 233 12.81 -6.79 -14.05
N LEU A 234 12.04 -5.74 -13.76
CA LEU A 234 10.75 -5.83 -13.08
C LEU A 234 9.78 -6.70 -13.89
N LYS A 235 9.62 -6.43 -15.20
CA LYS A 235 8.76 -7.24 -16.07
C LYS A 235 9.18 -8.70 -16.13
N GLN A 236 10.48 -8.98 -16.21
CA GLN A 236 10.98 -10.36 -16.20
C GLN A 236 10.66 -11.07 -14.86
N LYS A 237 10.87 -10.37 -13.73
CA LYS A 237 10.52 -10.91 -12.40
C LYS A 237 9.02 -11.18 -12.29
N LEU A 238 8.17 -10.25 -12.74
CA LEU A 238 6.73 -10.44 -12.73
C LEU A 238 6.27 -11.55 -13.70
N GLY A 239 6.92 -11.69 -14.85
CA GLY A 239 6.64 -12.75 -15.82
C GLY A 239 7.06 -14.15 -15.37
N SER A 240 7.96 -14.25 -14.39
CA SER A 240 8.28 -15.54 -13.77
C SER A 240 7.12 -16.09 -12.92
N ASP A 241 6.16 -15.24 -12.54
CA ASP A 241 4.93 -15.68 -11.89
C ASP A 241 3.90 -16.10 -12.94
N ALA A 242 3.70 -17.41 -13.08
CA ALA A 242 2.76 -18.01 -14.04
C ALA A 242 1.29 -17.57 -13.88
N ILE A 243 0.98 -16.79 -12.84
CA ILE A 243 -0.36 -16.30 -12.51
C ILE A 243 -0.70 -15.05 -13.34
N LEU A 244 0.29 -14.23 -13.70
CA LEU A 244 0.05 -12.92 -14.32
C LEU A 244 0.03 -13.00 -15.85
N LYS A 245 -0.96 -12.35 -16.45
CA LYS A 245 -1.03 -12.14 -17.91
C LYS A 245 -0.05 -11.04 -18.35
N LYS A 246 0.39 -11.08 -19.61
CA LYS A 246 1.32 -10.08 -20.17
C LYS A 246 0.79 -8.64 -20.04
N GLU A 247 -0.49 -8.42 -20.32
CA GLU A 247 -1.16 -7.11 -20.19
C GLU A 247 -1.15 -6.58 -18.74
N GLN A 248 -1.37 -7.48 -17.77
CA GLN A 248 -1.34 -7.14 -16.35
C GLN A 248 0.07 -6.72 -15.90
N ILE A 249 1.10 -7.39 -16.42
CA ILE A 249 2.51 -7.06 -16.14
C ILE A 249 2.85 -5.68 -16.69
N GLU A 250 2.43 -5.36 -17.91
CA GLU A 250 2.61 -4.03 -18.52
C GLU A 250 1.95 -2.94 -17.66
N ARG A 251 0.68 -3.17 -17.27
CA ARG A 251 -0.07 -2.23 -16.43
C ARG A 251 0.62 -1.95 -15.08
N ILE A 252 1.13 -2.99 -14.43
CA ILE A 252 1.89 -2.85 -13.17
C ILE A 252 3.18 -2.06 -13.39
N ALA A 253 3.91 -2.35 -14.48
CA ALA A 253 5.16 -1.67 -14.80
C ALA A 253 4.94 -0.18 -15.10
N GLU A 254 3.87 0.19 -15.79
CA GLU A 254 3.50 1.59 -16.03
C GLU A 254 3.24 2.35 -14.72
N LEU A 255 2.50 1.75 -13.77
CA LEU A 255 2.26 2.36 -12.46
C LEU A 255 3.56 2.59 -11.68
N ALA A 256 4.48 1.64 -11.77
CA ALA A 256 5.81 1.77 -11.18
C ALA A 256 6.62 2.93 -11.81
N GLU A 257 6.57 3.09 -13.14
CA GLU A 257 7.21 4.22 -13.84
C GLU A 257 6.62 5.58 -13.48
N LEU A 258 5.30 5.64 -13.24
CA LEU A 258 4.61 6.83 -12.74
C LEU A 258 4.86 7.11 -11.25
N ASN A 259 5.80 6.40 -10.62
CA ASN A 259 6.15 6.47 -9.21
C ASN A 259 5.00 6.10 -8.26
N GLN A 260 3.99 5.36 -8.74
CA GLN A 260 2.84 4.90 -7.95
C GLN A 260 3.08 3.48 -7.42
N TYR A 261 4.08 3.32 -6.56
CA TYR A 261 4.59 2.00 -6.13
C TYR A 261 3.62 1.20 -5.26
N ASP A 262 2.88 1.88 -4.40
CA ASP A 262 1.81 1.33 -3.56
C ASP A 262 0.65 0.81 -4.41
N LYS A 263 0.23 1.58 -5.41
CA LYS A 263 -0.75 1.16 -6.42
C LYS A 263 -0.24 -0.01 -7.24
N ALA A 264 1.01 0.01 -7.69
CA ALA A 264 1.61 -1.11 -8.42
C ALA A 264 1.61 -2.41 -7.60
N CYS A 265 1.97 -2.32 -6.31
CA CYS A 265 1.89 -3.46 -5.38
C CYS A 265 0.46 -3.95 -5.16
N THR A 266 -0.49 -3.01 -5.07
CA THR A 266 -1.93 -3.31 -4.93
C THR A 266 -2.48 -3.98 -6.17
N ARG A 267 -2.14 -3.53 -7.38
CA ARG A 267 -2.52 -4.22 -8.64
C ARG A 267 -1.93 -5.61 -8.75
N TYR A 268 -0.67 -5.77 -8.34
CA TYR A 268 -0.06 -7.10 -8.27
C TYR A 268 -0.83 -8.03 -7.33
N PHE A 269 -1.24 -7.54 -6.15
CA PHE A 269 -2.10 -8.28 -5.23
C PHE A 269 -3.42 -8.69 -5.87
N GLU A 270 -4.14 -7.73 -6.46
CA GLU A 270 -5.44 -7.96 -7.09
C GLU A 270 -5.34 -9.03 -8.17
N PHE A 271 -4.38 -8.91 -9.09
CA PHE A 271 -4.21 -9.87 -10.18
C PHE A 271 -3.76 -11.24 -9.69
N MET A 272 -2.86 -11.32 -8.71
CA MET A 272 -2.46 -12.61 -8.11
C MET A 272 -3.66 -13.32 -7.46
N HIS A 273 -4.58 -12.56 -6.90
CA HIS A 273 -5.79 -13.06 -6.27
C HIS A 273 -6.99 -13.11 -7.21
N ASN A 274 -6.84 -12.99 -8.53
CA ASN A 274 -7.95 -12.98 -9.50
C ASN A 274 -9.07 -11.98 -9.14
N LEU A 275 -8.71 -10.84 -8.56
CA LEU A 275 -9.62 -9.73 -8.32
C LEU A 275 -9.60 -8.77 -9.51
N GLU A 276 -10.70 -8.05 -9.69
CA GLU A 276 -10.77 -6.94 -10.64
C GLU A 276 -9.95 -5.74 -10.16
N GLU A 277 -9.66 -4.84 -11.11
CA GLU A 277 -8.91 -3.62 -10.84
C GLU A 277 -9.71 -2.74 -9.85
N GLY A 278 -9.24 -2.62 -8.61
CA GLY A 278 -9.90 -1.87 -7.53
C GLY A 278 -10.69 -2.77 -6.57
N GLY A 279 -10.72 -4.08 -6.80
CA GLY A 279 -11.47 -5.05 -6.00
C GLY A 279 -11.04 -5.14 -4.54
N LEU A 280 -9.82 -4.71 -4.19
CA LEU A 280 -9.40 -4.65 -2.78
C LEU A 280 -10.03 -3.45 -2.04
N GLY A 281 -10.45 -2.40 -2.75
CA GLY A 281 -11.05 -1.19 -2.17
C GLY A 281 -10.11 -0.29 -1.35
N GLN A 282 -8.86 -0.70 -1.13
CA GLN A 282 -7.84 0.05 -0.38
C GLN A 282 -6.44 -0.16 -0.95
N LEU A 283 -5.53 0.76 -0.62
CA LEU A 283 -4.11 0.64 -1.00
C LEU A 283 -3.31 -0.16 0.03
N ILE A 284 -2.42 -0.99 -0.47
CA ILE A 284 -1.45 -1.72 0.36
C ILE A 284 -0.27 -0.80 0.67
N THR A 285 -0.09 -0.49 1.95
CA THR A 285 0.97 0.42 2.44
C THR A 285 1.97 -0.28 3.34
N HIS A 286 1.78 -1.58 3.61
CA HIS A 286 2.68 -2.40 4.42
C HIS A 286 2.81 -3.83 3.87
N PRO A 287 4.01 -4.45 3.83
CA PRO A 287 4.16 -5.85 3.38
C PRO A 287 3.39 -6.86 4.24
N ASN A 288 3.31 -6.65 5.56
CA ASN A 288 2.48 -7.49 6.43
C ASN A 288 0.97 -7.29 6.21
N GLN A 289 0.52 -6.09 5.77
CA GLN A 289 -0.87 -5.89 5.33
C GLN A 289 -1.16 -6.74 4.10
N PHE A 290 -0.25 -6.73 3.11
CA PHE A 290 -0.36 -7.61 1.93
C PHE A 290 -0.55 -9.07 2.36
N TYR A 291 0.26 -9.54 3.31
CA TYR A 291 0.15 -10.90 3.82
C TYR A 291 -1.18 -11.17 4.52
N GLU A 292 -1.61 -10.27 5.42
CA GLU A 292 -2.86 -10.42 6.18
C GLU A 292 -4.08 -10.48 5.24
N GLU A 293 -4.18 -9.55 4.29
CA GLU A 293 -5.26 -9.54 3.29
C GLU A 293 -5.21 -10.77 2.38
N SER A 294 -4.00 -11.22 2.01
CA SER A 294 -3.84 -12.46 1.25
C SER A 294 -4.37 -13.65 2.03
N GLN A 295 -4.04 -13.78 3.31
CA GLN A 295 -4.52 -14.88 4.16
C GLN A 295 -6.05 -14.88 4.30
N LYS A 296 -6.71 -13.71 4.37
CA LYS A 296 -8.18 -13.60 4.42
C LYS A 296 -8.84 -14.20 3.17
N ILE A 297 -8.45 -13.74 1.98
CA ILE A 297 -8.97 -14.27 0.69
C ILE A 297 -8.71 -15.78 0.58
N VAL A 298 -7.55 -16.20 1.06
CA VAL A 298 -7.13 -17.60 1.06
C VAL A 298 -8.00 -18.47 1.96
N ALA A 299 -8.35 -17.98 3.15
CA ALA A 299 -9.22 -18.67 4.10
C ALA A 299 -10.66 -18.75 3.56
N GLU A 300 -11.19 -17.66 3.02
CA GLU A 300 -12.53 -17.61 2.38
C GLU A 300 -12.65 -18.64 1.25
N ARG A 301 -11.61 -18.76 0.40
CA ARG A 301 -11.57 -19.77 -0.67
C ARG A 301 -11.53 -21.20 -0.17
N ILE A 302 -10.94 -21.44 1.00
CA ILE A 302 -10.89 -22.78 1.60
C ILE A 302 -12.28 -23.10 2.18
N ALA A 303 -12.89 -22.16 2.90
CA ALA A 303 -14.24 -22.31 3.45
C ALA A 303 -15.29 -22.59 2.36
N ALA A 304 -15.30 -21.80 1.28
CA ALA A 304 -16.24 -22.00 0.16
C ALA A 304 -16.06 -23.37 -0.54
N LYS A 305 -14.83 -23.91 -0.55
CA LYS A 305 -14.56 -25.27 -1.09
C LYS A 305 -15.04 -26.38 -0.17
N GLN A 306 -15.08 -26.15 1.15
CA GLN A 306 -15.61 -27.12 2.11
C GLN A 306 -17.14 -27.15 2.04
N GLU A 307 -17.81 -25.98 1.97
CA GLU A 307 -19.27 -25.88 1.85
C GLU A 307 -19.82 -26.52 0.57
N SER A 308 -19.11 -26.36 -0.56
CA SER A 308 -19.49 -26.98 -1.84
C SER A 308 -19.28 -28.51 -1.89
N GLN A 309 -18.49 -29.07 -0.99
CA GLN A 309 -18.28 -30.52 -0.87
C GLN A 309 -19.26 -31.20 0.11
N GLU A 310 -19.89 -30.43 1.01
CA GLU A 310 -20.85 -30.95 2.00
C GLU A 310 -22.32 -30.91 1.54
N ALA A 311 -22.63 -30.37 0.35
CA ALA A 311 -23.98 -30.39 -0.20
C ALA A 311 -24.39 -31.84 -0.60
N PRO A 312 -25.39 -32.46 0.04
CA PRO A 312 -25.80 -33.82 -0.31
C PRO A 312 -26.49 -33.83 -1.67
N ALA A 313 -26.08 -34.74 -2.56
CA ALA A 313 -26.75 -34.97 -3.83
C ALA A 313 -28.24 -35.31 -3.60
N PRO A 314 -29.19 -34.70 -4.33
CA PRO A 314 -30.59 -35.05 -4.18
C PRO A 314 -30.79 -36.51 -4.57
N LYS A 315 -31.26 -37.32 -3.63
CA LYS A 315 -31.74 -38.68 -3.91
C LYS A 315 -32.95 -38.53 -4.84
N ILE A 316 -32.76 -38.84 -6.11
CA ILE A 316 -33.86 -39.05 -7.05
C ILE A 316 -34.52 -40.37 -6.63
N GLU A 317 -35.57 -40.29 -5.82
CA GLU A 317 -36.51 -41.40 -5.67
C GLU A 317 -37.15 -41.63 -7.02
N LYS A 318 -36.85 -42.78 -7.63
CA LYS A 318 -37.61 -43.28 -8.77
C LYS A 318 -38.99 -43.63 -8.25
N MET A 319 -39.98 -42.86 -8.69
CA MET A 319 -41.39 -43.20 -8.55
C MET A 319 -41.68 -44.26 -9.60
N ASP A 320 -41.76 -45.52 -9.18
CA ASP A 320 -42.20 -46.61 -10.05
C ASP A 320 -43.69 -46.41 -10.38
N THR A 321 -43.98 -46.12 -11.64
CA THR A 321 -45.30 -46.27 -12.24
C THR A 321 -45.25 -47.44 -13.22
N GLU A 322 -45.67 -48.60 -12.73
CA GLU A 322 -46.69 -49.54 -13.28
C GLU A 322 -46.48 -50.96 -12.76
#